data_AF-A0A349JVE7-F1
#
_entry.id   AF-A0A349JVE7-F1
#
_cell.length_a   1.000
_cell.length_b   1.000
_cell.length_c   1.000
_cell.angle_alpha   90.00
_cell.angle_beta   90.00
_cell.angle_gamma   90.00
#
_symmetry.space_group_name_H-M   'P 1'
#
loop_
_entity.id
_entity.type
_entity.pdbx_description
1 polymer ?
#
loop_
_entity_poly.entity_id
_entity_poly.type
_entity_poly.pdbx_seq_one_letter_code
_entity_poly.pdbx_strand_id
1 'polypeptide(L)' 'LIPKGGSTSALTEVFITWRDGPGTVRTRGVSPNQVLAGVGATLRMLNMKLHQAAESAESVTGAAPKRTREES' A
#
# COMPACT_ATOMS: atom_id res chain seq x y z
N LEU A 1 -23.35 7.17 -16.97
CA LEU A 1 -23.40 8.32 -17.89
C LEU A 1 -22.49 9.40 -17.35
N ILE A 2 -21.56 9.92 -18.17
CA ILE A 2 -20.75 11.09 -17.81
C ILE A 2 -21.68 12.32 -17.84
N PRO A 3 -21.65 13.22 -16.83
CA PRO A 3 -22.50 14.42 -16.81
C PRO A 3 -22.27 15.29 -18.05
N LYS A 4 -23.29 16.05 -18.47
CA LYS A 4 -23.14 17.04 -19.55
C LYS A 4 -22.12 18.09 -19.13
N GLY A 5 -20.90 17.98 -19.65
CA GLY A 5 -19.72 18.78 -19.25
C GLY A 5 -18.47 17.96 -18.94
N GLY A 6 -18.56 16.64 -18.78
CA GLY A 6 -17.39 15.78 -18.56
C GLY A 6 -16.72 15.34 -19.86
N SER A 7 -15.40 15.51 -19.96
CA SER A 7 -14.63 14.92 -21.06
C SER A 7 -14.62 13.40 -20.92
N THR A 8 -14.78 12.67 -22.03
CA THR A 8 -14.59 11.20 -22.06
C THR A 8 -13.15 10.81 -21.69
N SER A 9 -12.21 11.76 -21.78
CA SER A 9 -10.81 11.61 -21.34
C SER A 9 -10.52 12.13 -19.92
N ALA A 10 -11.55 12.45 -19.13
CA ALA A 10 -11.34 12.93 -17.77
C ALA A 10 -10.58 11.91 -16.91
N LEU A 11 -9.63 12.39 -16.12
CA LEU A 11 -8.97 11.55 -15.11
C LEU A 11 -10.02 11.08 -14.09
N THR A 12 -10.08 9.77 -13.88
CA THR A 12 -10.89 9.16 -12.83
C THR A 12 -10.03 8.86 -11.62
N GLU A 13 -10.57 9.12 -10.44
CA GLU A 13 -9.95 8.75 -9.17
C GLU A 13 -10.79 7.68 -8.48
N VAL A 14 -10.14 6.63 -8.01
CA VAL A 14 -10.76 5.59 -7.19
C VAL A 14 -10.10 5.56 -5.84
N PHE A 15 -10.92 5.62 -4.80
CA PHE A 15 -10.51 5.44 -3.42
C PHE A 15 -11.08 4.13 -2.89
N ILE A 16 -10.24 3.30 -2.28
CA ILE A 16 -10.66 2.06 -1.63
C ILE A 16 -10.24 2.12 -0.17
N THR A 17 -11.19 1.89 0.72
CA THR A 17 -10.94 1.75 2.16
C THR A 17 -10.90 0.26 2.49
N TRP A 18 -9.76 -0.21 2.97
CA TRP A 18 -9.51 -1.60 3.36
C TRP A 18 -9.56 -1.71 4.87
N ARG A 19 -10.08 -2.84 5.37
CA ARG A 19 -9.82 -3.23 6.75
C ARG A 19 -8.40 -3.76 6.84
N ASP A 20 -7.66 -3.30 7.84
CA ASP A 20 -6.28 -3.70 8.08
C ASP A 20 -6.04 -3.90 9.59
N GLY A 21 -6.11 -5.16 10.03
CA GLY A 21 -6.09 -5.49 11.45
C GLY A 21 -7.21 -4.76 12.22
N PRO A 22 -6.89 -4.05 13.32
CA PRO A 22 -7.86 -3.27 14.07
C PRO A 22 -8.21 -1.93 13.39
N GLY A 23 -7.48 -1.52 12.34
CA GLY A 23 -7.62 -0.23 11.69
C GLY A 23 -8.17 -0.31 10.26
N THR A 24 -8.15 0.84 9.60
CA THR A 24 -8.46 0.96 8.17
C THR A 24 -7.37 1.71 7.44
N VAL A 25 -7.06 1.29 6.22
CA VAL A 25 -6.14 1.96 5.31
C VAL A 25 -6.90 2.37 4.05
N ARG A 26 -6.64 3.57 3.55
CA ARG A 26 -7.24 4.09 2.32
C ARG A 26 -6.19 4.22 1.22
N THR A 27 -6.44 3.59 0.09
CA THR A 27 -5.59 3.71 -1.12
C THR A 27 -6.29 4.51 -2.20
N ARG A 28 -5.51 5.21 -3.02
CA ARG A 28 -5.98 5.97 -4.19
C ARG A 28 -5.31 5.49 -5.47
N GLY A 29 -6.08 5.35 -6.53
CA GLY A 29 -5.56 5.22 -7.89
C GLY A 29 -6.18 6.27 -8.81
N VAL A 30 -5.43 6.69 -9.82
CA VAL A 30 -5.81 7.74 -10.77
C VAL A 30 -5.51 7.25 -12.18
N SER A 31 -6.50 7.28 -13.06
CA SER A 31 -6.37 6.85 -14.46
C SER A 31 -7.53 7.41 -15.30
N PRO A 32 -7.35 7.65 -16.61
CA PRO A 32 -8.47 7.94 -17.51
C PRO A 32 -9.53 6.82 -17.55
N ASN A 33 -9.18 5.59 -17.15
CA ASN A 33 -10.10 4.47 -17.03
C ASN A 33 -10.37 4.15 -15.55
N GLN A 34 -11.63 4.23 -15.14
CA GLN A 34 -12.06 3.96 -13.77
C GLN A 34 -11.62 2.58 -13.23
N VAL A 35 -11.60 1.55 -14.08
CA VAL A 35 -11.16 0.20 -13.70
C VAL A 35 -9.67 0.19 -13.44
N LEU A 36 -8.87 0.84 -14.29
CA LEU A 36 -7.42 0.95 -14.10
C LEU A 36 -7.07 1.80 -12.88
N ALA A 37 -7.86 2.83 -12.56
CA ALA A 37 -7.73 3.57 -11.31
C ALA A 37 -7.99 2.65 -10.10
N GLY A 38 -9.00 1.79 -10.17
CA GLY A 38 -9.25 0.77 -9.14
C GLY A 38 -8.12 -0.24 -9.00
N VAL A 39 -7.61 -0.77 -10.11
CA VAL A 39 -6.43 -1.68 -10.13
C VAL A 39 -5.23 -0.99 -9.49
N GLY A 40 -4.96 0.28 -9.82
CA GLY A 40 -3.88 1.06 -9.22
C GLY A 40 -4.04 1.24 -7.71
N ALA A 41 -5.24 1.48 -7.22
CA ALA A 41 -5.52 1.54 -5.77
C ALA A 41 -5.23 0.19 -5.09
N THR A 42 -5.64 -0.92 -5.69
CA THR A 42 -5.37 -2.27 -5.18
C THR A 42 -3.88 -2.62 -5.17
N LEU A 43 -3.14 -2.28 -6.24
CA LEU A 43 -1.69 -2.50 -6.30
C LEU A 43 -0.96 -1.77 -5.18
N ARG A 44 -1.38 -0.54 -4.83
CA ARG A 44 -0.83 0.17 -3.67
C ARG A 44 -1.07 -0.59 -2.36
N MET A 45 -2.25 -1.19 -2.18
CA MET A 45 -2.56 -2.00 -0.99
C MET A 45 -1.65 -3.22 -0.89
N LEU A 46 -1.46 -3.94 -2.00
CA LEU A 46 -0.56 -5.09 -2.05
C LEU A 46 0.89 -4.69 -1.74
N ASN A 47 1.38 -3.60 -2.33
CA ASN A 47 2.73 -3.12 -2.05
C ASN A 47 2.93 -2.76 -0.57
N MET A 48 1.95 -2.10 0.05
CA MET A 48 1.99 -1.82 1.49
C MET A 48 2.07 -3.10 2.32
N LYS A 49 1.28 -4.12 1.98
CA LYS A 49 1.29 -5.41 2.70
C LYS A 49 2.60 -6.16 2.54
N LEU A 50 3.17 -6.16 1.34
CA LEU A 50 4.44 -6.82 1.07
C LEU A 50 5.60 -6.14 1.81
N HIS A 51 5.65 -4.81 1.84
CA HIS A 51 6.66 -4.08 2.61
C HIS A 51 6.51 -4.31 4.12
N GLN A 52 5.29 -4.28 4.67
CA GLN A 52 5.04 -4.59 6.08
C GLN A 52 5.50 -6.02 6.45
N ALA A 53 5.25 -6.99 5.57
CA ALA A 53 5.69 -8.37 5.77
C ALA A 53 7.22 -8.50 5.72
N ALA A 54 7.88 -7.76 4.82
CA ALA A 54 9.34 -7.72 4.73
C ALA A 54 9.98 -7.10 5.98
N GLU A 55 9.48 -5.97 6.47
CA GLU A 55 9.92 -5.33 7.71
C GLU A 55 9.73 -6.26 8.93
N SER A 56 8.60 -6.95 8.98
CA SER A 56 8.31 -7.93 10.03
C SER A 56 9.31 -9.09 10.01
N ALA A 57 9.71 -9.58 8.83
CA ALA A 57 10.67 -10.68 8.69
C ALA A 57 12.11 -10.28 9.10
N GLU A 58 12.53 -9.02 8.84
CA GLU A 58 13.83 -8.51 9.27
C GLU A 58 13.91 -8.32 10.80
N SER A 59 12.83 -7.87 11.44
CA SER A 59 12.78 -7.68 12.89
C SER A 59 12.97 -8.97 13.70
N VAL A 60 12.57 -10.12 13.14
CA VAL A 60 12.69 -11.45 13.77
C VAL A 60 14.10 -12.01 13.67
N THR A 61 14.86 -11.62 12.63
CA THR A 61 16.21 -12.17 12.36
C THR A 61 17.33 -11.32 12.99
N GLY A 62 17.00 -10.14 13.53
CA GLY A 62 17.97 -9.14 14.02
C GLY A 62 18.45 -9.26 15.47
N ALA A 63 18.04 -10.28 16.25
CA ALA A 63 18.58 -10.50 17.59
C ALA A 63 19.92 -11.26 17.54
N ALA A 64 20.95 -10.67 16.91
CA ALA A 64 22.31 -11.16 17.05
C ALA A 64 22.85 -10.81 18.46
N PRO A 65 23.43 -11.76 19.20
CA PRO A 65 23.93 -11.48 20.55
C PRO A 65 25.12 -10.52 20.44
N LYS A 66 25.05 -9.38 21.12
CA LYS A 66 26.22 -8.52 21.35
C LYS A 66 27.24 -9.37 22.12
N ARG A 67 28.29 -9.86 21.44
CA ARG A 67 29.45 -10.44 22.12
C ARG A 67 30.02 -9.38 23.05
N THR A 68 29.76 -9.53 24.34
CA THR A 68 30.56 -8.91 25.40
C THR A 68 31.97 -9.48 25.23
N ARG A 69 32.91 -8.67 24.78
CA ARG A 69 34.32 -8.99 24.90
C ARG A 69 34.81 -8.32 26.18
N GLU A 70 34.75 -9.08 27.27
CA GLU A 70 35.68 -8.94 28.38
C GLU A 70 37.10 -9.33 27.92
N GLU A 71 38.08 -8.91 28.73
CA GLU A 71 39.54 -9.20 28.71
C GLU A 71 40.37 -8.47 27.64
N SER A 72 41.45 -7.74 27.96
CA SER A 72 42.20 -7.49 29.21
C SER A 72 43.00 -6.19 29.05
#